data_AF-A0A7V1MY39-F1
#
_entry.id   AF-A0A7V1MY39-F1
#
_cell.length_a   1.000
_cell.length_b   1.000
_cell.length_c   1.000
_cell.angle_alpha   90.00
_cell.angle_beta   90.00
_cell.angle_gamma   90.00
#
_symmetry.space_group_name_H-M   'P 1'
#
loop_
_entity.id
_entity.type
_entity.pdbx_description
1 polymer ?
#
loop_
_entity_poly.entity_id
_entity_poly.type
_entity_poly.pdbx_seq_one_letter_code
_entity_poly.pdbx_strand_id
1 'polypeptide(L)'
;MTTCLVLILHLAFALHGYAASVHAETLADTSVIPLDSQVYAIAGQPLILPALLQVGSVQTSLPHEVNVQYPAANGRQELQAQVLWLWDDPAAARVNYWLGGITPAHLTEDPPADRVFTTPMLYIVFPPGEQPDWLVVAGKRLKITWQKHTGLIWQMDLKSAEPTDPQIMAAVSDVTADPLTYWRAALLADRLRMTQPIPRFQKWDADLAGLITARWRAALDRLASLDIRLAQEVRRRLTLVCHIDGRDVPMWPMDDADLADLQRLLLNEHAQPDDLRLSVESWLDSQPDALFWNLPTGESTSAYAGVVNLSGHPLIVRAEWEGDAWSSAYSATIPADQSELLKIPRPAFLKNDKAALQLTAGSSRINFRINSGPQPCLPPGFISPTFARTLTLSSFRKGRYIVDSPEDATRVMVRKTSQQWELFIECRTPPGESSTADSTPLSPLGADLASLTQDA
;
A
#
# COMPACT_ATOMS: atom_id res chain seq x y z
N MET A 1 -20.87 -8.13 -16.30
CA MET A 1 -19.98 -9.27 -16.62
C MET A 1 -18.61 -8.75 -17.03
N THR A 2 -17.83 -8.21 -16.09
CA THR A 2 -16.42 -7.82 -16.28
C THR A 2 -15.85 -7.44 -14.91
N THR A 3 -15.43 -8.44 -14.13
CA THR A 3 -14.84 -8.26 -12.79
C THR A 3 -14.00 -9.51 -12.49
N CYS A 4 -12.79 -9.63 -13.07
CA CYS A 4 -11.98 -10.85 -12.88
C CYS A 4 -10.48 -10.65 -12.62
N LEU A 5 -9.98 -9.41 -12.48
CA LEU A 5 -8.58 -9.18 -12.08
C LEU A 5 -8.46 -8.75 -10.60
N VAL A 6 -9.46 -8.01 -10.10
CA VAL A 6 -9.58 -7.56 -8.70
C VAL A 6 -9.92 -8.70 -7.72
N LEU A 7 -10.42 -9.83 -8.23
CA LEU A 7 -10.75 -10.98 -7.39
C LEU A 7 -9.52 -11.81 -7.01
N ILE A 8 -8.29 -11.57 -7.48
CA ILE A 8 -7.17 -12.51 -7.19
C ILE A 8 -6.63 -12.35 -5.76
N LEU A 9 -6.57 -11.13 -5.21
CA LEU A 9 -6.19 -10.90 -3.81
C LEU A 9 -7.38 -11.02 -2.82
N HIS A 10 -8.63 -10.88 -3.29
CA HIS A 10 -9.83 -11.07 -2.45
C HIS A 10 -10.50 -12.46 -2.58
N LEU A 11 -10.32 -13.21 -3.68
CA LEU A 11 -10.70 -14.64 -3.77
C LEU A 11 -9.78 -15.51 -2.95
N ALA A 12 -8.49 -15.18 -2.81
CA ALA A 12 -7.60 -15.91 -1.92
C ALA A 12 -8.16 -15.92 -0.47
N PHE A 13 -8.80 -14.82 -0.03
CA PHE A 13 -9.51 -14.75 1.25
C PHE A 13 -10.95 -15.30 1.21
N ALA A 14 -11.70 -15.16 0.11
CA ALA A 14 -13.09 -15.62 0.02
C ALA A 14 -13.26 -17.12 -0.30
N LEU A 15 -12.26 -17.77 -0.94
CA LEU A 15 -12.26 -19.20 -1.27
C LEU A 15 -11.92 -20.10 -0.07
N HIS A 16 -11.55 -19.54 1.09
CA HIS A 16 -11.43 -20.30 2.35
C HIS A 16 -12.75 -20.92 2.82
N GLY A 17 -13.90 -20.50 2.27
CA GLY A 17 -15.24 -20.93 2.71
C GLY A 17 -16.01 -21.84 1.77
N TYR A 18 -15.50 -22.20 0.59
CA TYR A 18 -16.25 -22.98 -0.40
C TYR A 18 -15.68 -24.39 -0.61
N ALA A 19 -15.89 -25.25 0.38
CA ALA A 19 -15.96 -26.69 0.16
C ALA A 19 -17.41 -27.07 -0.14
N ALA A 20 -17.79 -27.09 -1.42
CA ALA A 20 -19.10 -27.60 -1.85
C ALA A 20 -18.92 -28.80 -2.77
N SER A 21 -19.53 -29.92 -2.36
CA SER A 21 -19.60 -31.18 -3.08
C SER A 21 -20.31 -31.02 -4.42
N VAL A 22 -19.67 -31.44 -5.51
CA VAL A 22 -20.31 -31.57 -6.82
C VAL A 22 -20.14 -33.01 -7.30
N HIS A 23 -21.27 -33.59 -7.72
CA HIS A 23 -21.38 -34.94 -8.25
C HIS A 23 -20.64 -35.10 -9.59
N ALA A 24 -20.16 -36.33 -9.79
CA ALA A 24 -19.20 -36.71 -10.81
C ALA A 24 -19.74 -36.64 -12.25
N GLU A 25 -19.09 -35.83 -13.07
CA GLU A 25 -18.80 -36.15 -14.46
C GLU A 25 -17.28 -36.18 -14.64
N THR A 26 -16.77 -37.28 -15.18
CA THR A 26 -15.35 -37.57 -15.40
C THR A 26 -14.75 -36.67 -16.49
N LEU A 27 -13.91 -35.72 -16.09
CA LEU A 27 -12.85 -35.13 -16.92
C LEU A 27 -11.51 -35.39 -16.24
N ALA A 28 -10.73 -36.30 -16.83
CA ALA A 28 -9.35 -36.54 -16.45
C ALA A 28 -8.45 -35.59 -17.26
N ASP A 29 -8.18 -34.41 -16.69
CA ASP A 29 -7.00 -33.59 -16.98
C ASP A 29 -7.01 -32.40 -16.00
N THR A 30 -5.87 -32.13 -15.37
CA THR A 30 -5.68 -30.87 -14.63
C THR A 30 -5.27 -29.81 -15.62
N SER A 31 -6.13 -28.80 -15.78
CA SER A 31 -5.85 -27.69 -16.68
C SER A 31 -5.50 -26.44 -15.89
N VAL A 32 -4.41 -25.77 -16.27
CA VAL A 32 -4.07 -24.43 -15.81
C VAL A 32 -4.69 -23.43 -16.78
N ILE A 33 -5.68 -22.68 -16.31
CA ILE A 33 -6.47 -21.75 -17.13
C ILE A 33 -6.05 -20.32 -16.81
N PRO A 34 -5.50 -19.56 -17.77
CA PRO A 34 -5.18 -18.15 -17.56
C PRO A 34 -6.42 -17.36 -17.14
N LEU A 35 -6.27 -16.49 -16.14
CA LEU A 35 -7.39 -15.69 -15.62
C LEU A 35 -7.83 -14.63 -16.64
N ASP A 36 -6.86 -13.91 -17.19
CA ASP A 36 -7.12 -12.78 -18.08
C ASP A 36 -7.38 -13.22 -19.51
N SER A 37 -8.38 -12.62 -20.16
CA SER A 37 -8.63 -12.79 -21.60
C SER A 37 -7.79 -11.87 -22.48
N GLN A 38 -7.28 -10.78 -21.90
CA GLN A 38 -6.44 -9.79 -22.56
C GLN A 38 -5.13 -9.64 -21.79
N VAL A 39 -4.04 -9.82 -22.51
CA VAL A 39 -2.69 -9.84 -21.96
C VAL A 39 -1.93 -8.63 -22.47
N TYR A 40 -1.37 -7.83 -21.56
CA TYR A 40 -0.47 -6.73 -21.89
C TYR A 40 0.97 -7.19 -21.67
N ALA A 41 1.67 -7.46 -22.77
CA ALA A 41 3.04 -7.96 -22.76
C ALA A 41 4.04 -6.84 -23.05
N ILE A 42 5.26 -6.97 -22.55
CA ILE A 42 6.37 -6.06 -22.88
C ILE A 42 7.30 -6.75 -23.86
N ALA A 43 7.61 -6.09 -24.97
CA ALA A 43 8.55 -6.61 -25.97
C ALA A 43 9.91 -6.95 -25.33
N GLY A 44 10.38 -8.18 -25.53
CA GLY A 44 11.68 -8.65 -25.01
C GLY A 44 11.69 -9.03 -23.53
N GLN A 45 10.53 -9.12 -22.89
CA GLN A 45 10.38 -9.65 -21.52
C GLN A 45 9.62 -10.99 -21.56
N PRO A 46 9.85 -11.88 -20.57
CA PRO A 46 9.01 -13.06 -20.40
C PRO A 46 7.56 -12.64 -20.12
N LEU A 47 6.63 -13.49 -20.53
CA LEU A 47 5.22 -13.32 -20.22
C LEU A 47 4.89 -14.11 -18.96
N ILE A 48 4.41 -13.41 -17.92
CA ILE A 48 4.01 -14.02 -16.64
C ILE A 48 2.53 -13.73 -16.42
N LEU A 49 1.71 -14.78 -16.33
CA LEU A 49 0.25 -14.68 -16.27
C LEU A 49 -0.33 -15.41 -15.07
N PRO A 50 -1.22 -14.79 -14.29
CA PRO A 50 -1.93 -15.51 -13.24
C PRO A 50 -2.94 -16.48 -13.87
N ALA A 51 -3.08 -17.65 -13.25
CA ALA A 51 -3.92 -18.73 -13.72
C ALA A 51 -4.75 -19.35 -12.59
N LEU A 52 -5.72 -20.18 -12.98
CA LEU A 52 -6.47 -21.05 -12.08
C LEU A 52 -6.09 -22.49 -12.34
N LEU A 53 -5.91 -23.24 -11.27
CA LEU A 53 -5.81 -24.69 -11.33
C LEU A 53 -7.22 -25.28 -11.33
N GLN A 54 -7.65 -25.88 -12.43
CA GLN A 54 -8.89 -26.66 -12.46
C GLN A 54 -8.56 -28.12 -12.18
N VAL A 55 -8.93 -28.59 -10.98
CA VAL A 55 -8.67 -29.95 -10.51
C VAL A 55 -9.87 -30.83 -10.86
N GLY A 56 -9.79 -31.60 -11.94
CA GLY A 56 -10.86 -32.51 -12.38
C GLY A 56 -10.93 -33.84 -11.60
N SER A 57 -9.85 -34.24 -10.92
CA SER A 57 -9.78 -35.45 -10.08
C SER A 57 -8.66 -35.33 -9.03
N VAL A 58 -8.65 -36.21 -8.02
CA VAL A 58 -7.64 -36.23 -6.94
C VAL A 58 -6.25 -36.47 -7.54
N GLN A 59 -5.51 -35.39 -7.76
CA GLN A 59 -4.12 -35.45 -8.22
C GLN A 59 -3.15 -35.57 -7.04
N THR A 60 -2.08 -36.33 -7.26
CA THR A 60 -0.97 -36.50 -6.31
C THR A 60 0.18 -35.51 -6.53
N SER A 61 0.21 -34.79 -7.67
CA SER A 61 1.29 -33.87 -8.02
C SER A 61 0.76 -32.64 -8.75
N LEU A 62 1.34 -31.47 -8.45
CA LEU A 62 1.06 -30.20 -9.12
C LEU A 62 1.65 -30.20 -10.55
N PRO A 63 1.01 -29.55 -11.53
CA PRO A 63 1.59 -29.42 -12.87
C PRO A 63 2.79 -28.48 -12.84
N HIS A 64 3.86 -28.85 -13.54
CA HIS A 64 5.06 -28.02 -13.72
C HIS A 64 5.13 -27.36 -15.10
N GLU A 65 4.45 -27.93 -16.09
CA GLU A 65 4.47 -27.44 -17.48
C GLU A 65 3.09 -27.53 -18.13
N VAL A 66 2.82 -26.64 -19.08
CA VAL A 66 1.59 -26.58 -19.87
C VAL A 66 1.92 -26.25 -21.31
N ASN A 67 1.33 -26.99 -22.24
CA ASN A 67 1.42 -26.71 -23.67
C ASN A 67 0.71 -25.40 -24.02
N VAL A 68 1.42 -24.53 -24.74
CA VAL A 68 0.90 -23.26 -25.25
C VAL A 68 1.07 -23.21 -26.75
N GLN A 69 0.00 -22.92 -27.46
CA GLN A 69 0.03 -22.76 -28.92
C GLN A 69 -0.03 -21.29 -29.30
N TYR A 70 0.73 -20.89 -30.31
CA TYR A 70 0.78 -19.50 -30.77
C TYR A 70 1.07 -19.43 -32.28
N PRO A 71 0.73 -18.32 -32.96
CA PRO A 71 1.08 -18.10 -34.35
C PRO A 71 2.56 -17.72 -34.47
N ALA A 72 3.29 -18.46 -35.31
CA ALA A 72 4.65 -18.12 -35.74
C ALA A 72 4.68 -17.89 -37.26
N ALA A 73 5.82 -17.42 -37.78
CA ALA A 73 5.98 -17.14 -39.21
C ALA A 73 5.70 -18.36 -40.12
N ASN A 74 6.00 -19.57 -39.62
CA ASN A 74 5.85 -20.83 -40.35
C ASN A 74 4.56 -21.61 -40.01
N GLY A 75 3.56 -20.95 -39.40
CA GLY A 75 2.30 -21.58 -38.98
C GLY A 75 2.12 -21.60 -37.48
N ARG A 76 1.30 -22.52 -36.96
CA ARG A 76 1.11 -22.67 -35.51
C ARG A 76 2.31 -23.42 -34.91
N GLN A 77 2.87 -22.88 -33.84
CA GLN A 77 3.89 -23.54 -33.03
C GLN A 77 3.34 -23.85 -31.64
N GLU A 78 4.00 -24.80 -30.98
CA GLU A 78 3.74 -25.21 -29.61
C GLU A 78 5.00 -24.94 -28.78
N LEU A 79 4.83 -24.35 -27.62
CA LEU A 79 5.88 -24.13 -26.62
C LEU A 79 5.44 -24.71 -25.28
N GLN A 80 6.41 -25.11 -24.46
CA GLN A 80 6.16 -25.45 -23.06
C GLN A 80 6.22 -24.19 -22.20
N ALA A 81 5.12 -23.85 -21.53
CA ALA A 81 5.10 -22.84 -20.49
C ALA A 81 5.37 -23.50 -19.14
N GLN A 82 6.22 -22.87 -18.33
CA GLN A 82 6.44 -23.32 -16.95
C GLN A 82 5.29 -22.84 -16.06
N VAL A 83 4.86 -23.69 -15.14
CA VAL A 83 3.92 -23.34 -14.07
C VAL A 83 4.74 -23.02 -12.83
N LEU A 84 4.73 -21.76 -12.44
CA LEU A 84 5.32 -21.27 -11.21
C LEU A 84 4.22 -21.02 -10.19
N TRP A 85 4.60 -20.95 -8.92
CA TRP A 85 3.69 -20.72 -7.80
C TRP A 85 4.10 -19.46 -7.07
N LEU A 86 3.19 -18.49 -7.05
CA LEU A 86 3.33 -17.28 -6.25
C LEU A 86 2.89 -17.58 -4.82
N TRP A 87 3.77 -17.34 -3.85
CA TRP A 87 3.50 -17.48 -2.43
C TRP A 87 4.13 -16.32 -1.64
N ASP A 88 3.55 -16.00 -0.49
CA ASP A 88 4.05 -14.98 0.41
C ASP A 88 4.98 -15.62 1.46
N ASP A 89 6.15 -15.04 1.72
CA ASP A 89 7.07 -15.49 2.76
C ASP A 89 6.86 -14.76 4.10
N PRO A 90 5.99 -15.27 4.99
CA PRO A 90 5.75 -14.64 6.29
C PRO A 90 7.00 -14.68 7.19
N ALA A 91 7.97 -15.56 6.94
CA ALA A 91 9.21 -15.58 7.72
C ALA A 91 10.14 -14.41 7.34
N ALA A 92 10.03 -13.91 6.10
CA ALA A 92 10.69 -12.70 5.64
C ALA A 92 9.84 -11.44 5.81
N ALA A 93 8.67 -11.54 6.47
CA ALA A 93 7.81 -10.39 6.70
C ALA A 93 8.55 -9.28 7.43
N ARG A 94 8.47 -8.07 6.87
CA ARG A 94 9.07 -6.87 7.44
C ARG A 94 7.97 -5.94 7.89
N VAL A 95 8.08 -5.44 9.11
CA VAL A 95 7.20 -4.38 9.59
C VAL A 95 7.76 -3.07 9.06
N ASN A 96 7.19 -2.56 7.97
CA ASN A 96 7.35 -1.16 7.62
C ASN A 96 6.22 -0.39 8.31
N TYR A 97 6.56 0.28 9.42
CA TYR A 97 5.61 0.96 10.28
C TYR A 97 4.60 1.87 9.52
N TRP A 98 4.99 2.42 8.37
CA TRP A 98 4.14 3.28 7.56
C TRP A 98 3.39 2.55 6.46
N LEU A 99 4.02 1.64 5.71
CA LEU A 99 3.35 0.91 4.62
C LEU A 99 2.52 -0.29 5.12
N GLY A 100 2.72 -0.70 6.37
CA GLY A 100 2.21 -1.94 6.95
C GLY A 100 3.24 -3.07 6.89
N GLY A 101 2.83 -4.27 7.32
CA GLY A 101 3.63 -5.47 7.14
C GLY A 101 3.77 -5.78 5.65
N ILE A 102 4.99 -5.71 5.13
CA ILE A 102 5.30 -6.20 3.78
C ILE A 102 5.70 -7.65 3.95
N THR A 103 4.92 -8.55 3.36
CA THR A 103 5.30 -9.96 3.25
C THR A 103 5.81 -10.18 1.84
N PRO A 104 7.13 -10.38 1.64
CA PRO A 104 7.68 -10.54 0.30
C PRO A 104 7.02 -11.72 -0.43
N ALA A 105 6.64 -11.49 -1.68
CA ALA A 105 6.15 -12.57 -2.53
C ALA A 105 7.30 -13.21 -3.30
N HIS A 106 7.18 -14.51 -3.58
CA HIS A 106 8.18 -15.29 -4.31
C HIS A 106 7.52 -16.19 -5.34
N LEU A 107 8.18 -16.34 -6.49
CA LEU A 107 7.87 -17.34 -7.50
C LEU A 107 8.77 -18.57 -7.32
N THR A 108 8.16 -19.76 -7.33
CA THR A 108 8.88 -21.04 -7.27
C THR A 108 8.24 -22.11 -8.15
N GLU A 109 9.03 -23.03 -8.69
CA GLU A 109 8.51 -24.25 -9.35
C GLU A 109 7.88 -25.21 -8.33
N ASP A 110 8.45 -25.24 -7.11
CA ASP A 110 8.08 -26.18 -6.04
C ASP A 110 7.62 -25.38 -4.81
N PRO A 111 6.29 -25.21 -4.60
CA PRO A 111 5.78 -24.52 -3.43
C PRO A 111 6.02 -25.37 -2.16
N PRO A 112 6.33 -24.76 -1.01
CA PRO A 112 6.52 -25.50 0.24
C PRO A 112 5.23 -26.21 0.67
N ALA A 113 5.33 -27.48 1.07
CA ALA A 113 4.16 -28.31 1.41
C ALA A 113 3.37 -27.85 2.65
N ASP A 114 3.98 -27.01 3.50
CA ASP A 114 3.43 -26.51 4.76
C ASP A 114 2.82 -25.10 4.66
N ARG A 115 2.88 -24.47 3.48
CA ARG A 115 2.35 -23.12 3.27
C ARG A 115 0.97 -23.16 2.63
N VAL A 116 0.06 -22.36 3.16
CA VAL A 116 -1.29 -22.23 2.61
C VAL A 116 -1.31 -21.07 1.61
N PHE A 117 -1.68 -21.40 0.37
CA PHE A 117 -1.99 -20.57 -0.82
C PHE A 117 -0.86 -20.25 -1.81
N THR A 118 -1.13 -20.66 -3.05
CA THR A 118 -0.19 -20.74 -4.16
C THR A 118 -0.94 -20.34 -5.44
N THR A 119 -0.89 -19.06 -5.84
CA THR A 119 -1.53 -18.67 -7.11
C THR A 119 -0.63 -19.19 -8.25
N PRO A 120 -1.11 -20.10 -9.12
CA PRO A 120 -0.28 -20.57 -10.22
C PRO A 120 -0.08 -19.44 -11.24
N MET A 121 1.15 -19.30 -11.70
CA MET A 121 1.60 -18.31 -12.65
C MET A 121 2.18 -19.04 -13.86
N LEU A 122 1.69 -18.76 -15.05
CA LEU A 122 2.27 -19.27 -16.29
C LEU A 122 3.44 -18.38 -16.68
N TYR A 123 4.63 -18.97 -16.78
CA TYR A 123 5.85 -18.32 -17.24
C TYR A 123 6.18 -18.79 -18.66
N ILE A 124 6.12 -17.86 -19.61
CA ILE A 124 6.26 -18.11 -21.04
C ILE A 124 7.41 -17.27 -21.59
N VAL A 125 8.39 -17.93 -22.19
CA VAL A 125 9.49 -17.27 -22.92
C VAL A 125 9.31 -17.55 -24.40
N PHE A 126 9.10 -16.50 -25.20
CA PHE A 126 9.03 -16.63 -26.65
C PHE A 126 10.44 -16.61 -27.26
N PRO A 127 10.64 -17.28 -28.41
CA PRO A 127 11.88 -17.17 -29.17
C PRO A 127 12.22 -15.70 -29.49
N PRO A 128 13.52 -15.33 -29.54
CA PRO A 128 13.92 -13.96 -29.83
C PRO A 128 13.33 -13.42 -31.13
N GLY A 129 12.70 -12.25 -31.06
CA GLY A 129 12.07 -11.58 -32.21
C GLY A 129 10.62 -11.98 -32.47
N GLU A 130 10.09 -13.00 -31.79
CA GLU A 130 8.70 -13.40 -31.92
C GLU A 130 7.79 -12.61 -30.96
N GLN A 131 6.70 -12.08 -31.51
CA GLN A 131 5.70 -11.30 -30.77
C GLN A 131 4.29 -11.69 -31.25
N PRO A 132 3.79 -12.88 -30.87
CA PRO A 132 2.49 -13.35 -31.35
C PRO A 132 1.34 -12.46 -30.87
N ASP A 133 0.34 -12.22 -31.71
CA ASP A 133 -0.86 -11.43 -31.34
C ASP A 133 -1.86 -12.20 -30.47
N TRP A 134 -1.72 -13.53 -30.38
CA TRP A 134 -2.57 -14.39 -29.58
C TRP A 134 -1.83 -15.65 -29.12
N LEU A 135 -2.31 -16.25 -28.04
CA LEU A 135 -1.86 -17.55 -27.55
C LEU A 135 -3.08 -18.41 -27.19
N VAL A 136 -2.93 -19.73 -27.17
CA VAL A 136 -3.96 -20.69 -26.72
C VAL A 136 -3.37 -21.54 -25.62
N VAL A 137 -4.02 -21.52 -24.45
CA VAL A 137 -3.63 -22.29 -23.25
C VAL A 137 -4.87 -23.03 -22.78
N ALA A 138 -4.78 -24.34 -22.58
CA ALA A 138 -5.92 -25.17 -22.17
C ALA A 138 -7.19 -24.92 -23.01
N GLY A 139 -7.02 -24.75 -24.33
CA GLY A 139 -8.11 -24.44 -25.27
C GLY A 139 -8.65 -23.00 -25.24
N LYS A 140 -8.23 -22.18 -24.27
CA LYS A 140 -8.62 -20.77 -24.17
C LYS A 140 -7.67 -19.89 -25.00
N ARG A 141 -8.21 -19.18 -25.99
CA ARG A 141 -7.46 -18.20 -26.77
C ARG A 141 -7.37 -16.87 -26.03
N LEU A 142 -6.17 -16.39 -25.78
CA LEU A 142 -5.89 -15.06 -25.22
C LEU A 142 -5.37 -14.14 -26.31
N LYS A 143 -5.79 -12.87 -26.27
CA LYS A 143 -5.22 -11.81 -27.12
C LYS A 143 -4.03 -11.20 -26.39
N ILE A 144 -2.89 -11.08 -27.08
CA ILE A 144 -1.70 -10.40 -26.57
C ILE A 144 -1.61 -9.03 -27.22
N THR A 145 -1.36 -8.02 -26.41
CA THR A 145 -1.12 -6.65 -26.86
C THR A 145 0.29 -6.27 -26.44
N TRP A 146 1.20 -6.15 -27.41
CA TRP A 146 2.62 -5.88 -27.17
C TRP A 146 2.86 -4.38 -26.99
N GLN A 147 3.31 -4.01 -25.80
CA GLN A 147 3.61 -2.65 -25.44
C GLN A 147 5.07 -2.34 -25.71
N LYS A 148 5.32 -1.11 -26.15
CA LYS A 148 6.67 -0.55 -26.33
C LYS A 148 6.89 0.52 -25.28
N HIS A 149 8.05 0.47 -24.64
CA HIS A 149 8.55 1.54 -23.81
C HIS A 149 9.31 2.52 -24.70
N THR A 150 8.87 3.77 -24.76
CA THR A 150 9.45 4.81 -25.63
C THR A 150 10.46 5.69 -24.91
N GLY A 151 10.44 5.70 -23.58
CA GLY A 151 11.35 6.54 -22.79
C GLY A 151 10.86 7.99 -22.64
N LEU A 152 9.68 8.36 -23.17
CA LEU A 152 9.26 9.74 -23.35
C LEU A 152 9.12 10.52 -22.03
N ILE A 153 8.51 9.93 -21.00
CA ILE A 153 8.38 10.59 -19.69
C ILE A 153 9.67 10.56 -18.85
N TRP A 154 10.63 9.71 -19.23
CA TRP A 154 11.85 9.44 -18.48
C TRP A 154 13.01 10.35 -18.89
N GLN A 155 12.98 10.87 -20.11
CA GLN A 155 14.00 11.77 -20.66
C GLN A 155 13.78 13.25 -20.31
N MET A 156 12.66 13.59 -19.66
CA MET A 156 12.32 15.00 -19.43
C MET A 156 13.03 15.60 -18.21
N ASP A 157 13.56 16.81 -18.43
CA ASP A 157 14.05 17.76 -17.42
C ASP A 157 12.90 18.31 -16.58
N LEU A 158 12.63 17.62 -15.45
CA LEU A 158 12.22 18.34 -14.24
C LEU A 158 13.39 19.26 -13.89
N LYS A 159 13.25 20.55 -14.18
CA LYS A 159 14.23 21.58 -13.84
C LYS A 159 14.65 21.42 -12.38
N SER A 160 15.94 21.14 -12.17
CA SER A 160 16.69 21.33 -10.92
C SER A 160 15.99 20.80 -9.66
N ALA A 161 16.02 19.50 -9.44
CA ALA A 161 16.23 19.02 -8.07
C ALA A 161 17.74 19.00 -7.85
N GLU A 162 18.21 19.65 -6.79
CA GLU A 162 19.55 19.44 -6.24
C GLU A 162 19.84 17.94 -6.11
N PRO A 163 21.12 17.49 -6.10
CA PRO A 163 21.46 16.07 -5.92
C PRO A 163 20.63 15.48 -4.78
N THR A 164 19.69 14.61 -5.16
CA THR A 164 18.65 14.12 -4.27
C THR A 164 19.28 13.32 -3.14
N ASP A 165 18.86 13.58 -1.90
CA ASP A 165 19.38 12.96 -0.70
C ASP A 165 19.31 11.42 -0.80
N PRO A 166 20.45 10.70 -0.72
CA PRO A 166 20.48 9.25 -0.62
C PRO A 166 19.54 8.66 0.45
N GLN A 167 19.15 9.46 1.44
CA GLN A 167 18.18 9.08 2.48
C GLN A 167 16.80 8.72 1.92
N ILE A 168 16.34 9.35 0.83
CA ILE A 168 15.04 9.02 0.22
C ILE A 168 15.03 7.57 -0.27
N MET A 169 16.13 7.11 -0.89
CA MET A 169 16.24 5.73 -1.34
C MET A 169 16.41 4.74 -0.18
N ALA A 170 17.01 5.17 0.94
CA ALA A 170 17.06 4.36 2.15
C ALA A 170 15.66 4.15 2.75
N ALA A 171 14.81 5.17 2.72
CA ALA A 171 13.43 5.11 3.22
C ALA A 171 12.55 4.09 2.48
N VAL A 172 12.86 3.80 1.21
CA VAL A 172 12.14 2.82 0.38
C VAL A 172 12.89 1.50 0.24
N SER A 173 13.95 1.27 1.01
CA SER A 173 14.78 0.07 0.87
C SER A 173 14.01 -1.23 1.15
N ASP A 174 13.05 -1.22 2.07
CA ASP A 174 12.25 -2.42 2.39
C ASP A 174 11.38 -2.89 1.21
N VAL A 175 10.87 -1.97 0.40
CA VAL A 175 10.03 -2.33 -0.75
C VAL A 175 10.84 -2.90 -1.90
N THR A 176 12.18 -2.80 -1.83
CA THR A 176 13.06 -3.46 -2.81
C THR A 176 13.25 -4.94 -2.54
N ALA A 177 12.75 -5.44 -1.40
CA ALA A 177 12.80 -6.86 -1.03
C ALA A 177 11.61 -7.68 -1.56
N ASP A 178 10.59 -7.04 -2.13
CA ASP A 178 9.41 -7.69 -2.69
C ASP A 178 9.30 -7.40 -4.19
N PRO A 179 9.29 -8.42 -5.07
CA PRO A 179 9.21 -8.22 -6.51
C PRO A 179 7.92 -7.54 -6.97
N LEU A 180 6.81 -7.66 -6.22
CA LEU A 180 5.53 -7.04 -6.57
C LEU A 180 5.51 -5.53 -6.33
N THR A 181 6.32 -5.03 -5.39
CA THR A 181 6.36 -3.62 -4.99
C THR A 181 7.63 -2.90 -5.43
N TYR A 182 8.68 -3.64 -5.84
CA TYR A 182 9.97 -3.12 -6.32
C TYR A 182 9.83 -2.00 -7.37
N TRP A 183 8.85 -2.11 -8.28
CA TRP A 183 8.62 -1.12 -9.33
C TRP A 183 8.48 0.30 -8.78
N ARG A 184 7.90 0.49 -7.58
CA ARG A 184 7.72 1.82 -6.99
C ARG A 184 9.06 2.48 -6.69
N ALA A 185 10.01 1.72 -6.15
CA ALA A 185 11.37 2.20 -5.91
C ALA A 185 12.12 2.47 -7.21
N ALA A 186 11.93 1.64 -8.24
CA ALA A 186 12.53 1.87 -9.56
C ALA A 186 11.99 3.13 -10.23
N LEU A 187 10.66 3.35 -10.22
CA LEU A 187 10.04 4.56 -10.77
C LEU A 187 10.41 5.82 -9.98
N LEU A 188 10.57 5.70 -8.65
CA LEU A 188 11.03 6.77 -7.78
C LEU A 188 12.47 7.15 -8.14
N ALA A 189 13.38 6.18 -8.24
CA ALA A 189 14.76 6.41 -8.64
C ALA A 189 14.81 7.11 -10.01
N ASP A 190 13.99 6.64 -10.97
CA ASP A 190 13.87 7.31 -12.27
C ASP A 190 13.38 8.77 -12.12
N ARG A 191 12.46 9.05 -11.19
CA ARG A 191 11.88 10.40 -11.00
C ARG A 191 12.92 11.34 -10.42
N LEU A 192 13.74 10.82 -9.52
CA LEU A 192 14.80 11.55 -8.82
C LEU A 192 16.13 11.54 -9.59
N ARG A 193 16.18 10.90 -10.76
CA ARG A 193 17.40 10.70 -11.58
C ARG A 193 18.52 10.00 -10.84
N MET A 194 18.15 9.09 -9.95
CA MET A 194 19.09 8.26 -9.20
C MET A 194 19.28 6.92 -9.91
N THR A 195 20.40 6.27 -9.62
CA THR A 195 20.59 4.88 -10.02
C THR A 195 19.48 4.03 -9.42
N GLN A 196 18.81 3.24 -10.27
CA GLN A 196 17.79 2.32 -9.81
C GLN A 196 18.38 1.33 -8.80
N PRO A 197 17.61 0.97 -7.74
CA PRO A 197 18.08 -0.02 -6.78
C PRO A 197 18.32 -1.33 -7.50
N ILE A 198 19.47 -1.97 -7.27
CA ILE A 198 19.75 -3.28 -7.88
C ILE A 198 18.76 -4.28 -7.26
N PRO A 199 17.92 -4.96 -8.07
CA PRO A 199 17.03 -5.99 -7.55
C PRO A 199 17.89 -7.09 -6.91
N ARG A 200 17.59 -7.46 -5.66
CA ARG A 200 18.29 -8.55 -4.94
C ARG A 200 17.64 -9.92 -5.16
N PHE A 201 16.76 -10.00 -6.15
CA PHE A 201 16.00 -11.17 -6.52
C PHE A 201 16.84 -12.15 -7.32
N GLN A 202 16.44 -13.42 -7.30
CA GLN A 202 17.03 -14.46 -8.15
C GLN A 202 16.00 -14.96 -9.16
N LYS A 203 16.48 -15.34 -10.36
CA LYS A 203 15.71 -16.04 -11.39
C LYS A 203 14.35 -15.37 -11.67
N TRP A 204 13.25 -16.00 -11.29
CA TRP A 204 11.89 -15.58 -11.64
C TRP A 204 11.40 -14.32 -10.93
N ASP A 205 11.84 -14.10 -9.69
CA ASP A 205 11.46 -12.89 -8.95
C ASP A 205 12.03 -11.63 -9.62
N ALA A 206 13.24 -11.74 -10.19
CA ALA A 206 13.86 -10.66 -10.96
C ALA A 206 13.08 -10.37 -12.25
N ASP A 207 12.66 -11.42 -12.97
CA ASP A 207 11.83 -11.29 -14.16
C ASP A 207 10.46 -10.70 -13.85
N LEU A 208 9.83 -11.10 -12.75
CA LEU A 208 8.55 -10.55 -12.29
C LEU A 208 8.66 -9.07 -11.95
N ALA A 209 9.67 -8.70 -11.15
CA ALA A 209 9.93 -7.31 -10.80
C ALA A 209 10.21 -6.46 -12.06
N GLY A 210 11.01 -6.99 -12.99
CA GLY A 210 11.31 -6.36 -14.29
C GLY A 210 10.06 -6.15 -15.15
N LEU A 211 9.23 -7.19 -15.29
CA LEU A 211 7.98 -7.14 -16.05
C LEU A 211 7.00 -6.11 -15.49
N ILE A 212 6.74 -6.12 -14.18
CA ILE A 212 5.81 -5.18 -13.53
C ILE A 212 6.31 -3.74 -13.70
N THR A 213 7.62 -3.52 -13.49
CA THR A 213 8.25 -2.21 -13.70
C THR A 213 8.09 -1.74 -15.14
N ALA A 214 8.39 -2.60 -16.11
CA ALA A 214 8.27 -2.27 -17.53
C ALA A 214 6.81 -2.00 -17.96
N ARG A 215 5.83 -2.70 -17.38
CA ARG A 215 4.40 -2.42 -17.59
C ARG A 215 4.01 -1.04 -17.09
N TRP A 216 4.42 -0.65 -15.89
CA TRP A 216 4.17 0.71 -15.41
C TRP A 216 4.88 1.77 -16.25
N ARG A 217 6.11 1.50 -16.72
CA ARG A 217 6.81 2.42 -17.61
C ARG A 217 6.09 2.61 -18.95
N ALA A 218 5.65 1.53 -19.57
CA ALA A 218 4.89 1.58 -20.82
C ALA A 218 3.53 2.28 -20.63
N ALA A 219 2.83 2.01 -19.53
CA ALA A 219 1.58 2.67 -19.17
C ALA A 219 1.75 4.20 -19.06
N LEU A 220 2.79 4.66 -18.35
CA LEU A 220 3.07 6.08 -18.16
C LEU A 220 3.59 6.75 -19.44
N ASP A 221 4.38 6.06 -20.26
CA ASP A 221 4.80 6.57 -21.58
C ASP A 221 3.59 6.79 -22.50
N ARG A 222 2.65 5.84 -22.51
CA ARG A 222 1.42 5.98 -23.28
C ARG A 222 0.61 7.18 -22.79
N LEU A 223 0.43 7.31 -21.47
CA LEU A 223 -0.24 8.49 -20.92
C LEU A 223 0.47 9.78 -21.30
N ALA A 224 1.81 9.82 -21.24
CA ALA A 224 2.61 10.98 -21.57
C ALA A 224 2.53 11.37 -23.06
N SER A 225 2.30 10.40 -23.95
CA SER A 225 2.04 10.67 -25.37
C SER A 225 0.70 11.38 -25.61
N LEU A 226 -0.24 11.29 -24.67
CA LEU A 226 -1.53 11.98 -24.71
C LEU A 226 -1.49 13.29 -23.94
N ASP A 227 -1.13 13.23 -22.66
CA ASP A 227 -0.97 14.38 -21.77
C ASP A 227 0.23 14.15 -20.83
N ILE A 228 1.27 14.92 -21.08
CA ILE A 228 2.53 14.82 -20.38
C ILE A 228 2.46 15.27 -18.91
N ARG A 229 1.61 16.26 -18.61
CA ARG A 229 1.45 16.78 -17.24
C ARG A 229 0.65 15.78 -16.40
N LEU A 230 -0.39 15.20 -16.99
CA LEU A 230 -1.18 14.17 -16.34
C LEU A 230 -0.32 12.95 -16.01
N ALA A 231 0.55 12.52 -16.94
CA ALA A 231 1.48 11.43 -16.70
C ALA A 231 2.50 11.72 -15.59
N GLN A 232 2.99 12.97 -15.51
CA GLN A 232 3.87 13.42 -14.43
C GLN A 232 3.17 13.39 -13.08
N GLU A 233 1.90 13.80 -13.01
CA GLU A 233 1.14 13.81 -11.78
C GLU A 233 0.80 12.39 -11.29
N VAL A 234 0.41 11.48 -12.20
CA VAL A 234 0.24 10.06 -11.86
C VAL A 234 1.56 9.47 -11.37
N ARG A 235 2.67 9.72 -12.07
CA ARG A 235 3.99 9.23 -11.64
C ARG A 235 4.39 9.79 -10.28
N ARG A 236 4.17 11.08 -10.02
CA ARG A 236 4.41 11.71 -8.71
C ARG A 236 3.61 11.00 -7.65
N ARG A 237 2.31 10.78 -7.88
CA ARG A 237 1.43 10.13 -6.91
C ARG A 237 1.83 8.68 -6.61
N LEU A 238 2.18 7.90 -7.63
CA LEU A 238 2.64 6.51 -7.47
C LEU A 238 3.99 6.40 -6.75
N THR A 239 4.79 7.46 -6.73
CA THR A 239 6.15 7.50 -6.16
C THR A 239 6.32 8.59 -5.11
N LEU A 240 5.21 9.00 -4.47
CA LEU A 240 5.22 10.11 -3.53
C LEU A 240 6.02 9.74 -2.28
N VAL A 241 6.90 10.65 -1.87
CA VAL A 241 7.65 10.58 -0.60
C VAL A 241 7.45 11.91 0.08
N CYS A 242 7.06 11.88 1.34
CA CYS A 242 6.85 13.08 2.15
C CYS A 242 7.86 13.15 3.29
N HIS A 243 8.22 14.38 3.67
CA HIS A 243 9.11 14.63 4.80
C HIS A 243 8.30 14.77 6.09
N ILE A 244 8.46 13.83 7.01
CA ILE A 244 7.76 13.74 8.29
C ILE A 244 8.78 13.63 9.43
N ASP A 245 8.74 14.59 10.36
CA ASP A 245 9.57 14.60 11.57
C ASP A 245 11.06 14.34 11.30
N GLY A 246 11.61 14.95 10.25
CA GLY A 246 13.02 14.78 9.87
C GLY A 246 13.32 13.51 9.07
N ARG A 247 12.31 12.76 8.64
CA ARG A 247 12.46 11.50 7.88
C ARG A 247 11.65 11.52 6.61
N ASP A 248 12.17 10.87 5.58
CA ASP A 248 11.42 10.65 4.35
C ASP A 248 10.57 9.40 4.47
N VAL A 249 9.29 9.50 4.09
CA VAL A 249 8.31 8.43 4.24
C VAL A 249 7.53 8.25 2.92
N PRO A 250 7.47 7.05 2.34
CA PRO A 250 6.67 6.79 1.15
C PRO A 250 5.16 6.91 1.44
N MET A 251 4.44 7.68 0.63
CA MET A 251 3.01 8.00 0.79
C MET A 251 2.18 7.47 -0.38
N TRP A 252 2.37 6.21 -0.73
CA TRP A 252 1.84 5.64 -1.97
C TRP A 252 0.36 5.21 -1.85
N PRO A 253 -0.35 5.12 -2.98
CA PRO A 253 -1.58 4.35 -3.05
C PRO A 253 -1.33 2.87 -2.71
N MET A 254 -2.16 2.35 -1.79
CA MET A 254 -2.07 0.99 -1.25
C MET A 254 -3.26 0.10 -1.63
N ASP A 255 -4.19 0.61 -2.45
CA ASP A 255 -5.27 -0.21 -2.99
C ASP A 255 -4.79 -0.88 -4.28
N ASP A 256 -4.40 -2.14 -4.18
CA ASP A 256 -3.85 -2.90 -5.31
C ASP A 256 -4.90 -3.14 -6.42
N ALA A 257 -6.19 -3.16 -6.07
CA ALA A 257 -7.26 -3.30 -7.05
C ALA A 257 -7.38 -2.05 -7.92
N ASP A 258 -7.42 -0.89 -7.26
CA ASP A 258 -7.45 0.42 -7.92
C ASP A 258 -6.21 0.62 -8.80
N LEU A 259 -5.02 0.23 -8.32
CA LEU A 259 -3.78 0.28 -9.10
C LEU A 259 -3.77 -0.66 -10.31
N ALA A 260 -4.29 -1.88 -10.15
CA ALA A 260 -4.41 -2.83 -11.26
C ALA A 260 -5.39 -2.32 -12.33
N ASP A 261 -6.50 -1.72 -11.90
CA ASP A 261 -7.47 -1.10 -12.81
C ASP A 261 -6.90 0.11 -13.54
N LEU A 262 -6.18 0.99 -12.85
CA LEU A 262 -5.44 2.09 -13.48
C LEU A 262 -4.44 1.56 -14.50
N GLN A 263 -3.59 0.59 -14.13
CA GLN A 263 -2.58 0.06 -15.06
C GLN A 263 -3.24 -0.57 -16.30
N ARG A 264 -4.31 -1.35 -16.12
CA ARG A 264 -5.07 -1.95 -17.22
C ARG A 264 -5.66 -0.89 -18.15
N LEU A 265 -6.26 0.15 -17.59
CA LEU A 265 -6.79 1.29 -18.33
C LEU A 265 -5.68 1.97 -19.15
N LEU A 266 -4.53 2.24 -18.53
CA LEU A 266 -3.38 2.87 -19.18
C LEU A 266 -2.70 2.00 -20.25
N LEU A 267 -2.79 0.67 -20.16
CA LEU A 267 -2.25 -0.24 -21.17
C LEU A 267 -3.26 -0.59 -22.28
N ASN A 268 -4.54 -0.25 -22.11
CA ASN A 268 -5.58 -0.56 -23.09
C ASN A 268 -5.54 0.35 -24.32
N GLU A 269 -4.84 -0.06 -25.39
CA GLU A 269 -4.71 0.66 -26.66
C GLU A 269 -6.04 1.05 -27.33
N HIS A 270 -7.13 0.34 -27.04
CA HIS A 270 -8.45 0.62 -27.62
C HIS A 270 -9.24 1.70 -26.87
N ALA A 271 -8.74 2.16 -25.72
CA ALA A 271 -9.36 3.26 -24.98
C ALA A 271 -9.30 4.56 -25.79
N GLN A 272 -10.44 5.25 -25.90
CA GLN A 272 -10.49 6.56 -26.54
C GLN A 272 -9.64 7.55 -25.74
N PRO A 273 -8.85 8.43 -26.39
CA PRO A 273 -7.95 9.35 -25.70
C PRO A 273 -8.62 10.23 -24.63
N ASP A 274 -9.81 10.78 -24.93
CA ASP A 274 -10.55 11.62 -23.98
C ASP A 274 -11.11 10.83 -22.80
N ASP A 275 -11.67 9.64 -23.05
CA ASP A 275 -12.17 8.76 -21.98
C ASP A 275 -11.02 8.32 -21.06
N LEU A 276 -9.85 8.02 -21.64
CA LEU A 276 -8.65 7.66 -20.90
C LEU A 276 -8.19 8.81 -20.01
N ARG A 277 -8.11 10.02 -20.56
CA ARG A 277 -7.72 11.23 -19.83
C ARG A 277 -8.69 11.50 -18.66
N LEU A 278 -9.99 11.55 -18.93
CA LEU A 278 -11.02 11.77 -17.91
C LEU A 278 -10.99 10.70 -16.80
N SER A 279 -10.77 9.44 -17.17
CA SER A 279 -10.70 8.35 -16.20
C SER A 279 -9.47 8.46 -15.30
N VAL A 280 -8.34 8.90 -15.84
CA VAL A 280 -7.09 9.13 -15.07
C VAL A 280 -7.20 10.38 -14.19
N GLU A 281 -7.80 11.46 -14.69
CA GLU A 281 -8.13 12.66 -13.89
C GLU A 281 -9.05 12.28 -12.72
N SER A 282 -10.12 11.51 -13.00
CA SER A 282 -11.02 11.00 -11.95
C SER A 282 -10.31 10.10 -10.95
N TRP A 283 -9.34 9.29 -11.40
CA TRP A 283 -8.53 8.49 -10.49
C TRP A 283 -7.68 9.37 -9.58
N LEU A 284 -7.03 10.41 -10.11
CA LEU A 284 -6.27 11.38 -9.31
C LEU A 284 -7.15 12.12 -8.31
N ASP A 285 -8.33 12.59 -8.73
CA ASP A 285 -9.30 13.29 -7.88
C ASP A 285 -9.82 12.40 -6.72
N SER A 286 -9.84 11.08 -6.92
CA SER A 286 -10.23 10.13 -5.87
C SER A 286 -9.13 9.92 -4.82
N GLN A 287 -7.89 10.34 -5.11
CA GLN A 287 -6.78 10.22 -4.18
C GLN A 287 -6.82 11.36 -3.15
N PRO A 288 -6.54 11.10 -1.86
CA PRO A 288 -6.58 12.14 -0.85
C PRO A 288 -5.44 13.16 -1.03
N ASP A 289 -5.79 14.44 -0.97
CA ASP A 289 -4.85 15.57 -0.94
C ASP A 289 -4.06 15.67 0.37
N ALA A 290 -4.61 15.18 1.49
CA ALA A 290 -3.96 15.21 2.78
C ALA A 290 -4.31 13.98 3.63
N LEU A 291 -3.42 13.65 4.58
CA LEU A 291 -3.74 12.75 5.68
C LEU A 291 -3.66 13.50 7.00
N PHE A 292 -4.57 13.18 7.91
CA PHE A 292 -4.74 13.85 9.20
C PHE A 292 -4.80 12.85 10.34
N TRP A 293 -4.00 13.04 11.38
CA TRP A 293 -4.10 12.24 12.61
C TRP A 293 -4.21 13.13 13.84
N ASN A 294 -4.91 12.65 14.84
CA ASN A 294 -5.03 13.32 16.13
C ASN A 294 -3.86 12.89 17.04
N LEU A 295 -3.25 13.86 17.74
CA LEU A 295 -2.29 13.60 18.80
C LEU A 295 -2.95 13.93 20.15
N PRO A 296 -3.17 12.94 21.03
CA PRO A 296 -3.68 13.20 22.36
C PRO A 296 -2.57 13.85 23.21
N THR A 297 -2.76 15.11 23.63
CA THR A 297 -1.73 15.86 24.37
C THR A 297 -2.07 16.16 25.83
N GLY A 298 -3.22 15.69 26.34
CA GLY A 298 -3.66 15.97 27.72
C GLY A 298 -4.00 17.44 28.01
N GLU A 299 -3.69 18.36 27.10
CA GLU A 299 -4.07 19.77 27.17
C GLU A 299 -5.58 19.93 26.94
N SER A 300 -6.24 20.71 27.79
CA SER A 300 -7.68 20.97 27.68
C SER A 300 -8.02 22.15 26.75
N THR A 301 -7.05 23.02 26.47
CA THR A 301 -7.22 24.30 25.76
C THR A 301 -6.84 24.25 24.28
N SER A 302 -6.25 23.16 23.81
CA SER A 302 -5.82 23.00 22.42
C SER A 302 -5.94 21.55 21.97
N ALA A 303 -6.29 21.37 20.71
CA ALA A 303 -6.17 20.10 20.01
C ALA A 303 -4.87 20.09 19.21
N TYR A 304 -4.28 18.91 19.04
CA TYR A 304 -3.11 18.73 18.21
C TYR A 304 -3.44 17.76 17.09
N ALA A 305 -3.20 18.19 15.86
CA ALA A 305 -3.42 17.35 14.69
C ALA A 305 -2.17 17.37 13.82
N GLY A 306 -1.65 16.19 13.51
CA GLY A 306 -0.66 16.05 12.47
C GLY A 306 -1.36 16.06 11.11
N VAL A 307 -0.75 16.76 10.17
CA VAL A 307 -1.18 16.79 8.77
C VAL A 307 0.02 16.50 7.89
N VAL A 308 -0.18 15.71 6.84
CA VAL A 308 0.77 15.58 5.73
C VAL A 308 0.10 15.99 4.43
N ASN A 309 0.77 16.83 3.67
CA ASN A 309 0.32 17.30 2.37
C ASN A 309 0.78 16.34 1.27
N LEU A 310 -0.17 15.82 0.49
CA LEU A 310 0.08 14.86 -0.58
C LEU A 310 -0.16 15.45 -2.00
N SER A 311 -0.57 16.70 -2.12
CA SER A 311 -1.06 17.29 -3.37
C SER A 311 0.04 17.84 -4.28
N GLY A 312 1.31 17.83 -3.86
CA GLY A 312 2.43 18.34 -4.66
C GLY A 312 2.47 19.87 -4.83
N HIS A 313 1.55 20.58 -4.18
CA HIS A 313 1.50 22.03 -4.09
C HIS A 313 1.14 22.44 -2.66
N PRO A 314 1.41 23.68 -2.23
CA PRO A 314 0.97 24.14 -0.92
C PRO A 314 -0.53 23.94 -0.73
N LEU A 315 -0.92 23.46 0.45
CA LEU A 315 -2.29 23.10 0.78
C LEU A 315 -2.76 23.87 2.01
N ILE A 316 -3.94 24.50 1.93
CA ILE A 316 -4.53 25.20 3.07
C ILE A 316 -5.38 24.19 3.85
N VAL A 317 -5.02 23.97 5.10
CA VAL A 317 -5.80 23.20 6.07
C VAL A 317 -6.68 24.17 6.83
N ARG A 318 -7.97 23.85 6.92
CA ARG A 318 -8.94 24.53 7.76
C ARG A 318 -9.42 23.60 8.85
N ALA A 319 -9.54 24.14 10.05
CA ALA A 319 -9.98 23.43 11.23
C ALA A 319 -11.18 24.15 11.84
N GLU A 320 -12.27 23.42 12.02
CA GLU A 320 -13.56 23.93 12.48
C GLU A 320 -14.09 23.07 13.62
N TRP A 321 -14.52 23.69 14.72
CA TRP A 321 -15.12 22.99 15.84
C TRP A 321 -16.64 22.86 15.63
N GLU A 322 -17.19 21.67 15.89
CA GLU A 322 -18.63 21.44 15.79
C GLU A 322 -19.41 22.32 16.78
N GLY A 323 -20.41 23.04 16.29
CA GLY A 323 -21.21 24.00 17.07
C GLY A 323 -20.70 25.44 16.99
N ASP A 324 -19.52 25.69 16.43
CA ASP A 324 -19.13 27.03 15.99
C ASP A 324 -19.63 27.24 14.57
N ALA A 325 -20.57 28.15 14.39
CA ALA A 325 -21.02 28.43 13.04
C ALA A 325 -19.92 29.18 12.27
N TRP A 326 -19.29 30.21 12.83
CA TRP A 326 -18.66 31.24 11.97
C TRP A 326 -17.44 31.98 12.61
N SER A 327 -16.96 31.64 13.82
CA SER A 327 -16.08 32.57 14.57
C SER A 327 -14.65 32.10 14.94
N SER A 328 -14.29 30.82 14.81
CA SER A 328 -12.95 30.34 15.17
C SER A 328 -12.37 29.28 14.21
N ALA A 329 -12.52 29.50 12.90
CA ALA A 329 -11.82 28.67 11.91
C ALA A 329 -10.31 28.93 12.00
N TYR A 330 -9.56 27.94 12.47
CA TYR A 330 -8.09 27.94 12.39
C TYR A 330 -7.67 27.54 10.98
N SER A 331 -6.66 28.20 10.42
CA SER A 331 -6.10 27.82 9.13
C SER A 331 -4.59 27.85 9.13
N ALA A 332 -3.98 26.86 8.48
CA ALA A 332 -2.54 26.77 8.25
C ALA A 332 -2.26 26.38 6.80
N THR A 333 -1.12 26.82 6.27
CA THR A 333 -0.66 26.43 4.94
C THR A 333 0.46 25.42 5.08
N ILE A 334 0.26 24.22 4.58
CA ILE A 334 1.21 23.11 4.64
C ILE A 334 1.99 23.09 3.32
N PRO A 335 3.34 23.16 3.35
CA PRO A 335 4.15 23.02 2.14
C PRO A 335 3.88 21.70 1.42
N ALA A 336 4.16 21.66 0.11
CA ALA A 336 4.05 20.45 -0.69
C ALA A 336 4.94 19.34 -0.11
N ASP A 337 4.42 18.11 -0.06
CA ASP A 337 5.15 16.90 0.33
C ASP A 337 5.78 16.96 1.74
N GLN A 338 5.25 17.81 2.62
CA GLN A 338 5.69 17.96 4.01
C GLN A 338 4.56 17.66 5.00
N SER A 339 4.94 17.40 6.25
CA SER A 339 4.02 17.37 7.38
C SER A 339 4.19 18.54 8.33
N GLU A 340 3.11 18.91 9.01
CA GLU A 340 3.17 19.81 10.17
C GLU A 340 2.31 19.29 11.32
N LEU A 341 2.70 19.68 12.54
CA LEU A 341 1.90 19.52 13.74
C LEU A 341 1.11 20.81 14.00
N LEU A 342 -0.21 20.75 13.82
CA LEU A 342 -1.10 21.88 14.04
C LEU A 342 -1.54 21.93 15.50
N LYS A 343 -1.27 23.04 16.18
CA LYS A 343 -1.85 23.39 17.48
C LYS A 343 -3.11 24.23 17.26
N ILE A 344 -4.26 23.60 17.43
CA ILE A 344 -5.57 24.18 17.12
C ILE A 344 -6.22 24.64 18.43
N PRO A 345 -6.40 25.95 18.64
CA PRO A 345 -7.02 26.47 19.85
C PRO A 345 -8.43 25.92 20.02
N ARG A 346 -8.78 25.51 21.25
CA ARG A 346 -10.12 25.06 21.59
C ARG A 346 -10.96 26.24 22.10
N PRO A 347 -12.14 26.51 21.54
CA PRO A 347 -13.02 27.55 22.04
C PRO A 347 -13.51 27.28 23.47
N ALA A 348 -13.48 28.30 24.31
CA ALA A 348 -13.87 28.21 25.72
C ALA A 348 -15.34 27.82 25.96
N PHE A 349 -16.22 28.00 24.97
CA PHE A 349 -17.64 27.65 25.07
C PHE A 349 -17.89 26.13 24.96
N LEU A 350 -16.93 25.36 24.44
CA LEU A 350 -17.01 23.90 24.36
C LEU A 350 -16.70 23.28 25.72
N LYS A 351 -17.60 23.48 26.69
CA LYS A 351 -17.51 22.94 28.06
C LYS A 351 -17.73 21.44 28.16
N ASN A 352 -18.21 20.79 27.09
CA ASN A 352 -18.44 19.35 27.06
C ASN A 352 -17.11 18.60 26.95
N ASP A 353 -16.94 17.51 27.70
CA ASP A 353 -15.76 16.62 27.61
C ASP A 353 -15.55 16.00 26.22
N LYS A 354 -16.57 16.11 25.34
CA LYS A 354 -16.57 15.63 23.97
C LYS A 354 -16.81 16.81 23.04
N ALA A 355 -15.75 17.23 22.36
CA ALA A 355 -15.83 18.18 21.26
C ALA A 355 -15.47 17.46 19.95
N ALA A 356 -16.11 17.83 18.84
CA ALA A 356 -15.71 17.35 17.53
C ALA A 356 -14.94 18.44 16.79
N LEU A 357 -13.81 18.06 16.22
CA LEU A 357 -12.97 18.90 15.40
C LEU A 357 -12.99 18.36 13.98
N GLN A 358 -13.40 19.20 13.04
CA GLN A 358 -13.37 18.91 11.63
C GLN A 358 -12.13 19.53 11.01
N LEU A 359 -11.35 18.74 10.27
CA LEU A 359 -10.28 19.23 9.42
C LEU A 359 -10.64 19.03 7.95
N THR A 360 -10.37 20.04 7.14
CA THR A 360 -10.54 20.01 5.69
C THR A 360 -9.30 20.55 5.00
N ALA A 361 -8.82 19.85 3.98
CA ALA A 361 -7.77 20.35 3.09
C ALA A 361 -7.93 19.71 1.71
N GLY A 362 -8.15 20.54 0.68
CA GLY A 362 -8.49 20.05 -0.66
C GLY A 362 -9.72 19.15 -0.63
N SER A 363 -9.61 17.97 -1.23
CA SER A 363 -10.63 16.90 -1.24
C SER A 363 -10.75 16.16 0.10
N SER A 364 -9.79 16.31 1.01
CA SER A 364 -9.69 15.51 2.23
C SER A 364 -10.45 16.15 3.39
N ARG A 365 -11.25 15.35 4.09
CA ARG A 365 -12.04 15.78 5.25
C ARG A 365 -12.05 14.69 6.31
N ILE A 366 -11.76 15.06 7.56
CA ILE A 366 -11.86 14.15 8.71
C ILE A 366 -12.54 14.83 9.89
N ASN A 367 -13.22 14.05 10.72
CA ASN A 367 -13.81 14.49 11.97
C ASN A 367 -13.18 13.74 13.13
N PHE A 368 -12.45 14.44 13.97
CA PHE A 368 -11.93 13.91 15.23
C PHE A 368 -12.93 14.14 16.36
N ARG A 369 -13.13 13.12 17.17
CA ARG A 369 -13.76 13.30 18.49
C ARG A 369 -12.64 13.46 19.50
N ILE A 370 -12.56 14.66 20.07
CA ILE A 370 -11.54 15.02 21.04
C ILE A 370 -12.16 14.91 22.41
N ASN A 371 -11.78 13.83 23.11
CA ASN A 371 -12.05 13.69 24.53
C ASN A 371 -11.02 14.52 25.27
N SER A 372 -11.43 15.69 25.75
CA SER A 372 -10.55 16.68 26.36
C SER A 372 -11.16 17.08 27.68
N GLY A 373 -10.96 16.19 28.64
CA GLY A 373 -11.38 16.31 30.03
C GLY A 373 -10.63 15.27 30.87
N PRO A 374 -10.44 15.52 32.18
CA PRO A 374 -9.87 14.54 33.08
C PRO A 374 -10.71 13.26 33.04
N GLN A 375 -10.06 12.12 32.83
CA GLN A 375 -10.76 10.84 32.85
C GLN A 375 -10.92 10.39 34.31
N PRO A 376 -12.16 10.31 34.84
CA PRO A 376 -12.36 9.98 36.25
C PRO A 376 -11.85 8.56 36.53
N CYS A 377 -10.84 8.47 37.40
CA CYS A 377 -10.28 7.21 37.87
C CYS A 377 -10.90 6.87 39.24
N LEU A 378 -11.85 5.93 39.26
CA LEU A 378 -12.47 5.44 40.50
C LEU A 378 -11.79 4.15 40.96
N PRO A 379 -11.65 3.91 42.28
CA PRO A 379 -11.15 2.63 42.79
C PRO A 379 -11.96 1.44 42.23
N PRO A 380 -11.32 0.33 41.82
CA PRO A 380 -9.91 -0.03 42.08
C PRO A 380 -8.88 0.59 41.13
N GLY A 381 -9.32 1.34 40.10
CA GLY A 381 -8.44 1.96 39.11
C GLY A 381 -9.13 2.26 37.79
N PHE A 382 -8.34 2.76 36.86
CA PHE A 382 -8.68 3.01 35.47
C PHE A 382 -7.75 2.20 34.57
N ILE A 383 -8.33 1.43 33.65
CA ILE A 383 -7.56 0.78 32.59
C ILE A 383 -7.83 1.58 31.31
N SER A 384 -6.78 2.17 30.76
CA SER A 384 -6.85 2.86 29.48
C SER A 384 -7.22 1.87 28.39
N PRO A 385 -8.00 2.29 27.37
CA PRO A 385 -8.05 1.54 26.13
C PRO A 385 -6.63 1.31 25.62
N THR A 386 -6.44 0.15 25.00
CA THR A 386 -5.20 -0.27 24.39
C THR A 386 -4.72 0.77 23.37
N PHE A 387 -3.52 1.28 23.54
CA PHE A 387 -2.85 2.12 22.56
C PHE A 387 -2.37 1.22 21.41
N ALA A 388 -2.90 1.46 20.21
CA ALA A 388 -2.39 0.82 19.02
C ALA A 388 -0.95 1.30 18.77
N ARG A 389 0.01 0.37 18.66
CA ARG A 389 1.30 0.70 18.05
C ARG A 389 1.04 0.93 16.56
N THR A 390 1.18 2.19 16.16
CA THR A 390 1.43 2.63 14.78
C THR A 390 0.22 2.62 13.84
N LEU A 391 -0.06 3.82 13.30
CA LEU A 391 -0.96 4.00 12.17
C LEU A 391 -0.22 3.63 10.89
N THR A 392 -0.60 2.51 10.26
CA THR A 392 -0.18 2.22 8.89
C THR A 392 -0.99 3.09 7.92
N LEU A 393 -0.44 3.40 6.75
CA LEU A 393 -1.15 4.12 5.68
C LEU A 393 -2.40 3.38 5.21
N SER A 394 -2.36 2.04 5.23
CA SER A 394 -3.51 1.20 4.90
C SER A 394 -4.64 1.36 5.93
N SER A 395 -4.32 1.29 7.23
CA SER A 395 -5.28 1.50 8.32
C SER A 395 -5.86 2.92 8.28
N PHE A 396 -5.01 3.90 7.97
CA PHE A 396 -5.39 5.29 7.80
C PHE A 396 -6.40 5.50 6.67
N ARG A 397 -6.11 4.98 5.48
CA ARG A 397 -6.97 5.11 4.29
C ARG A 397 -8.30 4.41 4.49
N LYS A 398 -8.32 3.27 5.19
CA LYS A 398 -9.55 2.54 5.52
C LYS A 398 -10.38 3.21 6.62
N GLY A 399 -9.88 4.31 7.21
CA GLY A 399 -10.55 5.03 8.30
C GLY A 399 -10.74 4.19 9.56
N ARG A 400 -9.94 3.13 9.73
CA ARG A 400 -10.05 2.19 10.85
C ARG A 400 -8.72 2.08 11.58
N TYR A 401 -8.75 2.44 12.86
CA TYR A 401 -7.69 2.16 13.81
C TYR A 401 -7.79 0.69 14.22
N ILE A 402 -7.24 -0.22 13.41
CA ILE A 402 -7.19 -1.63 13.76
C ILE A 402 -5.91 -1.86 14.55
N VAL A 403 -6.05 -2.35 15.78
CA VAL A 403 -4.94 -2.95 16.53
C VAL A 403 -4.77 -4.34 15.93
N ASP A 404 -3.85 -4.48 14.98
CA ASP A 404 -3.70 -5.72 14.20
C ASP A 404 -3.26 -6.92 15.07
N SER A 405 -2.63 -6.66 16.22
CA SER A 405 -2.36 -7.69 17.23
C SER A 405 -2.47 -7.13 18.66
N PRO A 406 -3.26 -7.75 19.56
CA PRO A 406 -3.28 -7.37 20.97
C PRO A 406 -1.96 -7.64 21.70
N GLU A 407 -1.03 -8.39 21.08
CA GLU A 407 0.29 -8.71 21.62
C GLU A 407 1.29 -7.55 21.49
N ASP A 408 1.08 -6.63 20.53
CA ASP A 408 1.95 -5.46 20.25
C ASP A 408 1.44 -4.16 20.88
N ALA A 409 0.44 -4.27 21.73
CA ALA A 409 -0.40 -3.17 22.09
C ALA A 409 0.02 -2.56 23.44
N THR A 410 0.25 -1.25 23.48
CA THR A 410 0.64 -0.57 24.72
C THR A 410 -0.58 -0.41 25.61
N ARG A 411 -0.46 -0.71 26.90
CA ARG A 411 -1.55 -0.55 27.87
C ARG A 411 -1.11 0.38 28.98
N VAL A 412 -2.04 1.20 29.44
CA VAL A 412 -1.83 2.04 30.62
C VAL A 412 -2.91 1.69 31.64
N MET A 413 -2.51 1.43 32.87
CA MET A 413 -3.40 1.16 33.99
C MET A 413 -3.03 2.08 35.14
N VAL A 414 -4.00 2.85 35.63
CA VAL A 414 -3.91 3.54 36.90
C VAL A 414 -4.63 2.68 37.93
N ARG A 415 -4.01 2.33 39.04
CA ARG A 415 -4.68 1.57 40.12
C ARG A 415 -4.46 2.21 41.47
N LYS A 416 -5.42 2.01 42.37
CA LYS A 416 -5.30 2.43 43.77
C LYS A 416 -4.97 1.23 44.64
N THR A 417 -3.79 1.22 45.24
CA THR A 417 -3.46 0.29 46.34
C THR A 417 -3.86 0.91 47.68
N SER A 418 -3.75 0.16 48.78
CA SER A 418 -4.22 0.59 50.10
C SER A 418 -3.60 1.90 50.61
N GLN A 419 -2.51 2.39 50.02
CA GLN A 419 -1.83 3.62 50.44
C GLN A 419 -1.46 4.60 49.32
N GLN A 420 -1.55 4.22 48.04
CA GLN A 420 -1.08 5.07 46.94
C GLN A 420 -1.77 4.78 45.61
N TRP A 421 -1.69 5.74 44.69
CA TRP A 421 -2.03 5.55 43.28
C TRP A 421 -0.77 5.10 42.52
N GLU A 422 -0.92 4.11 41.65
CA GLU A 422 0.15 3.56 40.83
C GLU A 422 -0.22 3.67 39.35
N LEU A 423 0.71 4.13 38.51
CA LEU A 423 0.61 4.12 37.06
C LEU A 423 1.47 2.97 36.51
N PHE A 424 0.84 2.04 35.82
CA PHE A 424 1.48 0.93 35.12
C PHE A 424 1.38 1.14 33.63
N ILE A 425 2.52 1.15 32.93
CA ILE A 425 2.58 1.23 31.47
C ILE A 425 3.21 -0.07 30.98
N GLU A 426 2.42 -0.88 30.29
CA GLU A 426 2.90 -2.09 29.62
C GLU A 426 3.22 -1.75 28.17
N CYS A 427 4.51 -1.69 27.85
CA CYS A 427 4.99 -1.56 26.48
C CYS A 427 5.49 -2.92 26.02
N ARG A 428 4.82 -3.53 25.04
CA ARG A 428 5.30 -4.77 24.42
C ARG A 428 6.10 -4.45 23.17
N THR A 429 7.21 -5.18 23.01
CA THR A 429 8.07 -5.12 21.84
C THR A 429 7.71 -6.32 20.96
N PRO A 430 7.47 -6.14 19.65
CA PRO A 430 7.17 -7.23 18.74
C PRO A 430 8.25 -8.31 18.78
N PRO A 431 7.87 -9.59 18.63
CA PRO A 431 8.84 -10.67 18.50
C PRO A 431 9.74 -10.42 17.28
N GLY A 432 11.07 -10.41 17.50
CA GLY A 432 12.08 -10.16 16.46
C GLY A 432 12.86 -8.85 16.60
N GLU A 433 12.38 -7.90 17.40
CA GLU A 433 13.17 -6.72 17.78
C GLU A 433 14.00 -7.05 19.03
N SER A 434 15.34 -6.98 18.90
CA SER A 434 16.21 -7.06 20.07
C SER A 434 15.97 -5.84 20.94
N SER A 435 15.21 -6.02 22.02
CA SER A 435 15.16 -5.07 23.13
C SER A 435 16.57 -4.90 23.68
N THR A 436 17.29 -3.85 23.28
CA THR A 436 18.30 -3.25 24.15
C THR A 436 17.53 -2.71 25.33
N ALA A 437 17.39 -3.54 26.37
CA ALA A 437 16.68 -3.20 27.58
C ALA A 437 17.46 -2.08 28.30
N ASP A 438 17.18 -0.83 27.94
CA ASP A 438 17.37 0.28 28.85
C ASP A 438 16.22 0.24 29.85
N SER A 439 16.39 -0.59 30.88
CA SER A 439 15.66 -0.39 32.14
C SER A 439 16.22 0.89 32.78
N THR A 440 15.91 2.05 32.21
CA THR A 440 16.08 3.31 32.93
C THR A 440 14.90 3.36 33.90
N PRO A 441 15.10 3.26 35.22
CA PRO A 441 14.04 3.62 36.15
C PRO A 441 13.64 5.06 35.81
N LEU A 442 12.37 5.28 35.49
CA LEU A 442 11.82 6.64 35.46
C LEU A 442 12.11 7.23 36.84
N SER A 443 13.07 8.15 36.90
CA SER A 443 13.30 8.96 38.09
C SER A 443 11.95 9.51 38.53
N PRO A 444 11.62 9.47 39.84
CA PRO A 444 10.37 10.03 40.30
C PRO A 444 10.28 11.46 39.78
N LEU A 445 9.20 11.76 39.05
CA LEU A 445 8.80 13.12 38.70
C LEU A 445 8.72 13.90 40.02
N GLY A 446 9.85 14.54 40.34
CA GLY A 446 10.04 15.27 41.57
C GLY A 446 9.25 16.57 41.51
N ALA A 447 8.38 16.71 42.51
CA ALA A 447 7.98 17.96 43.16
C ALA A 447 7.08 18.99 42.46
N ASP A 448 6.73 18.90 41.17
CA ASP A 448 5.87 19.94 40.57
C ASP A 448 4.36 19.61 40.45
N LEU A 449 3.94 18.38 40.76
CA LEU A 449 2.51 18.03 40.81
C LEU A 449 1.78 18.57 42.07
N ALA A 450 2.49 19.11 43.05
CA ALA A 450 1.87 19.74 44.22
C ALA A 450 1.29 21.13 43.94
N SER A 451 1.62 21.73 42.78
CA SER A 451 1.11 23.05 42.39
C SER A 451 -0.25 23.01 41.69
N LEU A 452 -0.73 21.84 41.25
CA LEU A 452 -2.00 21.67 40.53
C LEU A 452 -3.21 21.34 41.43
N THR A 453 -3.02 21.29 42.75
CA THR A 453 -4.10 21.01 43.72
C THR A 453 -4.64 22.23 44.46
N GLN A 454 -4.23 23.46 44.10
CA GLN A 454 -4.67 24.66 44.84
C GLN A 454 -5.74 25.52 44.15
N ASP A 455 -6.10 25.27 42.90
CA ASP A 455 -7.28 25.89 42.27
C ASP A 455 -8.15 24.83 41.58
N ALA A 456 -8.97 24.14 42.38
CA ALA A 456 -10.11 23.35 41.94
C ALA A 456 -11.28 23.55 42.91
#